data_AF-A0A1C3UQ77-F1
#
_entry.id   AF-A0A1C3UQ77-F1
#
_cell.length_a   1.000
_cell.length_b   1.000
_cell.length_c   1.000
_cell.angle_alpha   90.00
_cell.angle_beta   90.00
_cell.angle_gamma   90.00
#
_symmetry.space_group_name_H-M   'P 1'
#
loop_
_entity.id
_entity.type
_entity.pdbx_description
1 polymer ?
#
loop_
_entity_poly.entity_id
_entity_poly.type
_entity_poly.pdbx_seq_one_letter_code
_entity_poly.pdbx_strand_id
1 'polypeptide(L)'
;MSRLDSFIRRLSAQRDILNAVADQVRLLEGPVLELGLGNGRTFDHLRELFPDRRIIAFDRAANAYGPSMPSADNLVLGEIKDTVGGFVGAGASLAHADIGTGYEDKDAVTLTWLPGIMAGVLAPGGLAVSGLPLDHPDLQALPLPDTVKAGRYFIYRRE
;
A
#
# COMPACT_ATOMS: atom_id res chain seq x y z
N MET A 1 -2.82 -16.59 -19.56
CA MET A 1 -2.34 -16.70 -18.16
C MET A 1 -3.52 -17.04 -17.28
N SER A 2 -3.42 -18.03 -16.40
CA SER A 2 -4.55 -18.39 -15.53
C SER A 2 -4.76 -17.33 -14.44
N ARG A 3 -5.92 -17.36 -13.77
CA ARG A 3 -6.18 -16.52 -12.58
C ARG A 3 -5.18 -16.80 -11.45
N LEU A 4 -4.74 -18.05 -11.32
CA LEU A 4 -3.73 -18.45 -10.34
C LEU A 4 -2.37 -17.84 -10.65
N ASP A 5 -1.90 -17.93 -11.89
CA ASP A 5 -0.63 -17.33 -12.32
C ASP A 5 -0.65 -15.80 -12.12
N SER A 6 -1.78 -15.16 -12.44
CA SER A 6 -1.95 -13.72 -12.21
C SER A 6 -1.91 -13.36 -10.73
N PHE A 7 -2.48 -14.21 -9.86
CA PHE A 7 -2.46 -14.02 -8.42
C PHE A 7 -1.05 -14.17 -7.85
N ILE A 8 -0.33 -15.23 -8.24
CA ILE A 8 1.07 -15.45 -7.86
C ILE A 8 1.92 -14.25 -8.27
N ARG A 9 1.80 -13.78 -9.52
CA ARG A 9 2.55 -12.61 -9.99
C ARG A 9 2.27 -11.35 -9.17
N ARG A 10 1.01 -11.12 -8.76
CA ARG A 10 0.65 -9.96 -7.93
C ARG A 10 1.28 -10.06 -6.54
N LEU A 11 1.20 -11.21 -5.89
CA LEU A 11 1.79 -11.40 -4.56
C LEU A 11 3.32 -11.32 -4.59
N SER A 12 3.97 -11.93 -5.58
CA SER A 12 5.43 -11.83 -5.73
C SER A 12 5.85 -10.39 -5.99
N ALA A 13 5.10 -9.63 -6.81
CA ALA A 13 5.38 -8.23 -7.06
C ALA A 13 5.33 -7.37 -5.80
N GLN A 14 4.30 -7.56 -4.95
CA GLN A 14 4.20 -6.89 -3.66
C GLN A 14 5.44 -7.13 -2.80
N ARG A 15 5.77 -8.39 -2.56
CA ARG A 15 6.93 -8.77 -1.74
C ARG A 15 8.22 -8.18 -2.30
N ASP A 16 8.47 -8.36 -3.60
CA ASP A 16 9.73 -7.97 -4.21
C ASP A 16 9.91 -6.44 -4.20
N ILE A 17 8.83 -5.68 -4.43
CA ILE A 17 8.83 -4.23 -4.33
C ILE A 17 9.08 -3.79 -2.89
N LEU A 18 8.30 -4.32 -1.94
CA LEU A 18 8.42 -3.93 -0.52
C LEU A 18 9.83 -4.22 0.01
N ASN A 19 10.43 -5.34 -0.39
CA ASN A 19 11.82 -5.65 -0.09
C ASN A 19 12.80 -4.65 -0.72
N ALA A 20 12.60 -4.29 -1.99
CA ALA A 20 13.48 -3.38 -2.72
C ALA A 20 13.44 -1.94 -2.16
N VAL A 21 12.31 -1.51 -1.61
CA VAL A 21 12.17 -0.15 -1.05
C VAL A 21 12.43 -0.06 0.45
N ALA A 22 12.61 -1.20 1.14
CA ALA A 22 12.67 -1.25 2.59
C ALA A 22 13.75 -0.33 3.19
N ASP A 23 14.94 -0.27 2.60
CA ASP A 23 16.02 0.58 3.09
C ASP A 23 15.71 2.06 2.96
N GLN A 24 15.05 2.47 1.86
CA GLN A 24 14.62 3.86 1.67
C GLN A 24 13.55 4.24 2.69
N VAL A 25 12.59 3.35 2.95
CA VAL A 25 11.55 3.55 3.97
C VAL A 25 12.17 3.68 5.36
N ARG A 26 13.24 2.92 5.66
CA ARG A 26 13.96 2.99 6.95
C ARG A 26 14.65 4.32 7.20
N LEU A 27 15.08 5.03 6.15
CA LEU A 27 15.72 6.35 6.26
C LEU A 27 14.74 7.47 6.61
N LEU A 28 13.44 7.23 6.47
CA LEU A 28 12.40 8.20 6.77
C LEU A 28 11.76 7.92 8.13
N GLU A 29 11.33 8.97 8.81
CA GLU A 29 10.45 8.86 9.96
C GLU A 29 9.00 8.65 9.53
N GLY A 30 8.13 8.37 10.50
CA GLY A 30 6.69 8.23 10.28
C GLY A 30 6.20 6.80 10.10
N PRO A 31 4.86 6.61 10.15
CA PRO A 31 4.24 5.29 10.11
C PRO A 31 4.26 4.68 8.70
N VAL A 32 3.96 3.38 8.64
CA VAL A 32 3.56 2.69 7.41
C VAL A 32 2.05 2.59 7.39
N LEU A 33 1.41 2.89 6.26
CA LEU A 33 -0.02 2.72 6.06
C LEU A 33 -0.29 1.55 5.10
N GLU A 34 -1.18 0.65 5.48
CA GLU A 34 -1.62 -0.50 4.68
C GLU A 34 -3.11 -0.35 4.34
N LEU A 35 -3.42 -0.04 3.08
CA LEU A 35 -4.78 0.09 2.59
C LEU A 35 -5.24 -1.24 2.01
N GLY A 36 -6.21 -1.87 2.67
CA GLY A 36 -6.74 -3.19 2.33
C GLY A 36 -5.99 -4.30 3.07
N LEU A 37 -6.41 -4.60 4.29
CA LEU A 37 -5.81 -5.66 5.12
C LEU A 37 -6.10 -7.05 4.54
N GLY A 38 -7.34 -7.32 4.15
CA GLY A 38 -7.79 -8.62 3.67
C GLY A 38 -7.42 -9.74 4.64
N ASN A 39 -6.67 -10.75 4.16
CA ASN A 39 -6.17 -11.84 5.01
C ASN A 39 -4.95 -11.45 5.87
N GLY A 40 -4.31 -10.31 5.61
CA GLY A 40 -3.19 -9.80 6.39
C GLY A 40 -1.80 -10.24 5.94
N ARG A 41 -1.65 -10.93 4.79
CA ARG A 41 -0.33 -11.44 4.35
C ARG A 41 0.71 -10.33 4.12
N THR A 42 0.30 -9.24 3.46
CA THR A 42 1.22 -8.14 3.18
C THR A 42 1.48 -7.30 4.43
N PHE A 43 0.47 -7.11 5.28
CA PHE A 43 0.64 -6.54 6.61
C PHE A 43 1.64 -7.32 7.48
N ASP A 44 1.55 -8.64 7.49
CA ASP A 44 2.49 -9.54 8.19
C ASP A 44 3.92 -9.35 7.67
N HIS A 45 4.09 -9.31 6.35
CA HIS A 45 5.39 -9.03 5.70
C HIS A 45 5.94 -7.64 6.04
N LEU A 46 5.08 -6.62 6.11
CA LEU A 46 5.46 -5.27 6.51
C LEU A 46 5.96 -5.23 7.97
N ARG A 47 5.37 -6.03 8.87
CA ARG A 47 5.85 -6.16 10.26
C ARG A 47 7.24 -6.79 10.34
N GLU A 48 7.54 -7.76 9.48
CA GLU A 48 8.89 -8.34 9.39
C GLU A 48 9.91 -7.33 8.85
N LEU A 49 9.54 -6.53 7.84
CA LEU A 49 10.42 -5.51 7.26
C LEU A 49 10.68 -4.34 8.21
N PHE A 50 9.69 -3.96 9.02
CA PHE A 50 9.70 -2.76 9.85
C PHE A 50 9.27 -3.06 11.31
N PRO A 51 10.04 -3.87 12.06
CA PRO A 51 9.65 -4.31 13.40
C PRO A 51 9.48 -3.17 14.41
N ASP A 52 10.23 -2.08 14.22
CA ASP A 52 10.23 -0.93 15.12
C ASP A 52 9.29 0.20 14.67
N ARG A 53 8.49 -0.03 13.63
CA ARG A 53 7.65 1.01 13.01
C ARG A 53 6.18 0.76 13.30
N ARG A 54 5.44 1.84 13.59
CA ARG A 54 3.98 1.77 13.65
C ARG A 54 3.43 1.51 12.25
N ILE A 55 2.63 0.46 12.12
CA ILE A 55 1.94 0.09 10.88
C ILE A 55 0.44 0.20 11.14
N ILE A 56 -0.27 0.98 10.32
CA ILE A 56 -1.70 1.23 10.47
C ILE A 56 -2.41 0.63 9.26
N ALA A 57 -3.29 -0.34 9.51
CA ALA A 57 -4.05 -1.01 8.47
C ALA A 57 -5.47 -0.42 8.37
N PHE A 58 -5.97 -0.31 7.15
CA PHE A 58 -7.32 0.14 6.82
C PHE A 58 -8.08 -0.99 6.13
N ASP A 59 -9.27 -1.30 6.61
CA ASP A 59 -10.15 -2.25 5.93
C ASP A 59 -11.62 -2.00 6.29
N ARG A 60 -12.53 -2.54 5.48
CA ARG A 60 -13.96 -2.56 5.74
C ARG A 60 -14.31 -3.57 6.83
N ALA A 61 -13.50 -4.62 6.99
CA ALA A 61 -13.76 -5.70 7.93
C ALA A 61 -12.47 -6.31 8.51
N ALA A 62 -12.54 -6.71 9.77
CA ALA A 62 -11.44 -7.40 10.47
C ALA A 62 -11.41 -8.90 10.13
N ASN A 63 -10.96 -9.25 8.92
CA ASN A 63 -10.93 -10.61 8.39
C ASN A 63 -9.52 -11.21 8.24
N ALA A 64 -8.50 -10.58 8.85
CA ALA A 64 -7.15 -11.08 8.80
C ALA A 64 -7.02 -12.44 9.50
N TYR A 65 -6.03 -13.22 9.06
CA TYR A 65 -5.55 -14.37 9.82
C TYR A 65 -5.10 -13.90 11.22
N GLY A 66 -5.48 -14.62 12.28
CA GLY A 66 -5.33 -14.14 13.66
C GLY A 66 -3.95 -13.56 14.02
N PRO A 67 -2.84 -14.27 13.74
CA PRO A 67 -1.48 -13.74 13.94
C PRO A 67 -1.15 -12.45 13.16
N SER A 68 -1.78 -12.26 12.01
CA SER A 68 -1.62 -11.07 11.16
C SER A 68 -2.64 -9.98 11.45
N MET A 69 -3.47 -10.12 12.50
CA MET A 69 -4.42 -9.09 12.91
C MET A 69 -3.66 -7.93 13.59
N PRO A 70 -3.83 -6.67 13.14
CA PRO A 70 -3.28 -5.52 13.83
C PRO A 70 -3.92 -5.34 15.22
N SER A 71 -3.23 -4.64 16.12
CA SER A 71 -3.85 -4.17 17.37
C SER A 71 -4.96 -3.15 17.08
N ALA A 72 -5.89 -2.96 18.02
CA ALA A 72 -7.02 -2.05 17.85
C ALA A 72 -6.60 -0.62 17.47
N ASP A 73 -5.53 -0.09 18.09
CA ASP A 73 -5.00 1.25 17.79
C ASP A 73 -4.33 1.38 16.42
N ASN A 74 -4.14 0.26 15.73
CA ASN A 74 -3.48 0.15 14.42
C ASN A 74 -4.40 -0.45 13.35
N LEU A 75 -5.69 -0.63 13.65
CA LEU A 75 -6.70 -1.07 12.69
C LEU A 75 -7.81 -0.01 12.60
N VAL A 76 -7.94 0.58 11.41
CA VAL A 76 -9.00 1.55 11.11
C VAL A 76 -10.07 0.84 10.29
N LEU A 77 -11.24 0.64 10.90
CA LEU A 77 -12.38 -0.02 10.25
C LEU A 77 -13.33 1.00 9.60
N GLY A 78 -13.74 0.69 8.38
CA GLY A 78 -14.72 1.47 7.61
C GLY A 78 -14.42 1.45 6.11
N GLU A 79 -15.22 2.18 5.34
CA GLU A 79 -14.90 2.39 3.93
C GLU A 79 -13.58 3.15 3.81
N ILE A 80 -12.56 2.52 3.19
CA ILE A 80 -11.18 3.05 3.16
C ILE A 80 -11.16 4.49 2.62
N LYS A 81 -11.94 4.78 1.58
CA LYS A 81 -12.06 6.12 0.99
C LYS A 81 -12.50 7.20 1.99
N ASP A 82 -13.27 6.82 3.00
CA ASP A 82 -13.89 7.73 3.98
C ASP A 82 -13.02 7.82 5.25
N THR A 83 -12.25 6.78 5.57
CA THR A 83 -11.44 6.70 6.79
C THR A 83 -10.01 7.20 6.61
N VAL A 84 -9.39 6.91 5.46
CA VAL A 84 -7.98 7.25 5.19
C VAL A 84 -7.74 8.77 5.12
N GLY A 85 -8.77 9.56 4.78
CA GLY A 85 -8.69 11.02 4.74
C GLY A 85 -8.27 11.64 6.08
N GLY A 86 -8.59 10.99 7.20
CA GLY A 86 -8.16 11.42 8.54
C GLY A 86 -6.65 11.31 8.79
N PHE A 87 -5.90 10.69 7.87
CA PHE A 87 -4.45 10.51 7.95
C PHE A 87 -3.68 11.38 6.96
N VAL A 88 -4.35 12.28 6.24
CA VAL A 88 -3.66 13.29 5.43
C VAL A 88 -2.81 14.15 6.35
N GLY A 89 -1.52 14.31 6.00
CA GLY A 89 -0.54 14.98 6.87
C GLY A 89 0.06 14.09 7.97
N ALA A 90 -0.22 12.79 8.00
CA ALA A 90 0.40 11.85 8.95
C ALA A 90 1.91 11.69 8.74
N GLY A 91 2.45 12.10 7.59
CA GLY A 91 3.87 12.01 7.29
C GLY A 91 4.36 10.56 7.19
N ALA A 92 3.58 9.70 6.55
CA ALA A 92 3.92 8.29 6.41
C ALA A 92 5.19 8.08 5.57
N SER A 93 6.09 7.19 5.99
CA SER A 93 7.26 6.82 5.20
C SER A 93 6.92 5.91 4.03
N LEU A 94 5.85 5.11 4.19
CA LEU A 94 5.32 4.20 3.20
C LEU A 94 3.79 4.18 3.28
N ALA A 95 3.14 4.25 2.13
CA ALA A 95 1.74 3.91 1.97
C ALA A 95 1.63 2.80 0.92
N HIS A 96 1.06 1.67 1.30
CA HIS A 96 0.84 0.52 0.44
C HIS A 96 -0.66 0.31 0.21
N ALA A 97 -1.07 0.03 -1.04
CA ALA A 97 -2.47 -0.18 -1.39
C ALA A 97 -2.66 -1.31 -2.42
N ASP A 98 -3.25 -2.42 -1.97
CA ASP A 98 -3.63 -3.56 -2.82
C ASP A 98 -5.16 -3.73 -2.93
N ILE A 99 -5.85 -2.63 -3.18
CA ILE A 99 -7.32 -2.58 -3.21
C ILE A 99 -7.92 -2.70 -4.62
N GLY A 100 -7.08 -2.96 -5.63
CA GLY A 100 -7.51 -3.19 -7.01
C GLY A 100 -8.39 -4.44 -7.11
N THR A 101 -9.57 -4.29 -7.69
CA THR A 101 -10.58 -5.34 -7.80
C THR A 101 -10.42 -6.17 -9.07
N GLY A 102 -9.74 -5.62 -10.09
CA GLY A 102 -9.63 -6.22 -11.42
C GLY A 102 -10.88 -6.01 -12.28
N TYR A 103 -11.83 -5.19 -11.83
CA TYR A 103 -12.98 -4.74 -12.58
C TYR A 103 -12.79 -3.25 -12.91
N GLU A 104 -12.74 -2.93 -14.20
CA GLU A 104 -12.37 -1.58 -14.67
C GLU A 104 -13.27 -0.47 -14.12
N ASP A 105 -14.58 -0.73 -14.00
CA ASP A 105 -15.56 0.21 -13.47
C ASP A 105 -15.34 0.53 -11.98
N LYS A 106 -15.04 -0.49 -11.18
CA LYS A 106 -14.76 -0.32 -9.74
C LYS A 106 -13.39 0.30 -9.49
N ASP A 107 -12.41 -0.10 -10.29
CA ASP A 107 -11.05 0.42 -10.19
C ASP A 107 -11.02 1.89 -10.63
N ALA A 108 -11.81 2.28 -11.65
CA ALA A 108 -11.99 3.67 -12.05
C ALA A 108 -12.54 4.56 -10.91
N VAL A 109 -13.55 4.07 -10.16
CA VAL A 109 -14.06 4.78 -8.98
C VAL A 109 -12.96 4.93 -7.92
N THR A 110 -12.16 3.88 -7.69
CA THR A 110 -11.04 3.93 -6.74
C THR A 110 -9.99 4.97 -7.15
N LEU A 111 -9.69 5.05 -8.43
CA LEU A 111 -8.74 6.00 -9.01
C LEU A 111 -9.19 7.46 -8.90
N THR A 112 -10.47 7.75 -8.65
CA THR A 112 -10.93 9.14 -8.43
C THR A 112 -10.40 9.76 -7.13
N TRP A 113 -9.96 8.96 -6.16
CA TRP A 113 -9.54 9.46 -4.84
C TRP A 113 -8.20 8.89 -4.38
N LEU A 114 -7.85 7.67 -4.77
CA LEU A 114 -6.65 6.99 -4.27
C LEU A 114 -5.36 7.77 -4.53
N PRO A 115 -5.07 8.31 -5.74
CA PRO A 115 -3.81 9.03 -5.99
C PRO A 115 -3.62 10.24 -5.07
N GLY A 116 -4.67 11.06 -4.88
CA GLY A 116 -4.63 12.24 -4.02
C GLY A 116 -4.47 11.88 -2.54
N ILE A 117 -5.14 10.82 -2.07
CA ILE A 117 -4.95 10.32 -0.71
C ILE A 117 -3.51 9.82 -0.51
N MET A 118 -2.99 8.99 -1.42
CA MET A 118 -1.65 8.42 -1.30
C MET A 118 -0.60 9.53 -1.25
N ALA A 119 -0.73 10.56 -2.09
CA ALA A 119 0.12 11.74 -2.02
C ALA A 119 -0.05 12.48 -0.67
N GLY A 120 -1.28 12.71 -0.21
CA GLY A 120 -1.58 13.48 1.00
C GLY A 120 -1.08 12.86 2.31
N VAL A 121 -1.05 11.53 2.42
CA VAL A 121 -0.63 10.83 3.65
C VAL A 121 0.88 10.71 3.82
N LEU A 122 1.64 10.70 2.72
CA LEU A 122 3.09 10.45 2.74
C LEU A 122 3.88 11.64 3.30
N ALA A 123 5.06 11.43 3.88
CA ALA A 123 6.04 12.49 4.06
C ALA A 123 6.71 12.85 2.73
N PRO A 124 7.32 14.04 2.58
CA PRO A 124 8.26 14.30 1.49
C PRO A 124 9.34 13.22 1.43
N GLY A 125 9.62 12.69 0.25
CA GLY A 125 10.49 11.52 0.03
C GLY A 125 9.83 10.16 0.33
N GLY A 126 8.65 10.13 0.95
CA GLY A 126 7.89 8.92 1.27
C GLY A 126 7.46 8.14 0.02
N LEU A 127 7.24 6.84 0.19
CA LEU A 127 6.99 5.94 -0.94
C LEU A 127 5.54 5.48 -1.00
N ALA A 128 4.92 5.60 -2.18
CA ALA A 128 3.63 5.01 -2.49
C ALA A 128 3.84 3.71 -3.26
N VAL A 129 3.25 2.61 -2.81
CA VAL A 129 3.29 1.33 -3.51
C VAL A 129 1.85 0.86 -3.75
N SER A 130 1.47 0.59 -5.00
CA SER A 130 0.07 0.26 -5.30
C SER A 130 -0.12 -0.74 -6.43
N GLY A 131 -1.20 -1.52 -6.31
CA GLY A 131 -1.74 -2.35 -7.40
C GLY A 131 -2.52 -1.58 -8.47
N LEU A 132 -2.78 -0.29 -8.25
CA LEU A 132 -3.41 0.61 -9.22
C LEU A 132 -2.45 1.77 -9.55
N PRO A 133 -2.51 2.34 -10.77
CA PRO A 133 -1.65 3.47 -11.13
C PRO A 133 -2.06 4.73 -10.36
N LEU A 134 -1.09 5.45 -9.79
CA LEU A 134 -1.34 6.67 -9.01
C LEU A 134 -0.91 7.90 -9.81
N ASP A 135 -1.78 8.39 -10.68
CA ASP A 135 -1.54 9.63 -11.44
C ASP A 135 -1.78 10.85 -10.53
N HIS A 136 -0.68 11.51 -10.11
CA HIS A 136 -0.72 12.69 -9.25
C HIS A 136 0.55 13.53 -9.45
N PRO A 137 0.47 14.87 -9.50
CA PRO A 137 1.62 15.74 -9.76
C PRO A 137 2.76 15.60 -8.73
N ASP A 138 2.42 15.33 -7.47
CA ASP A 138 3.41 15.18 -6.38
C ASP A 138 4.00 13.76 -6.28
N LEU A 139 3.59 12.82 -7.15
CA LEU A 139 4.06 11.43 -7.13
C LEU A 139 4.95 11.14 -8.34
N GLN A 140 6.25 11.06 -8.11
CA GLN A 140 7.23 10.67 -9.12
C GLN A 140 7.28 9.14 -9.23
N ALA A 141 6.98 8.59 -10.41
CA ALA A 141 7.11 7.14 -10.65
C ALA A 141 8.58 6.67 -10.54
N LEU A 142 8.79 5.55 -9.86
CA LEU A 142 10.09 4.92 -9.69
C LEU A 142 10.22 3.65 -10.56
N PRO A 143 11.44 3.26 -10.95
CA PRO A 143 11.66 1.99 -11.64
C PRO A 143 11.26 0.80 -10.76
N LEU A 144 10.68 -0.21 -11.40
CA LEU A 144 10.36 -1.48 -10.75
C LEU A 144 11.63 -2.36 -10.65
N PRO A 145 11.72 -3.26 -9.65
CA PRO A 145 12.73 -4.31 -9.64
C PRO A 145 12.62 -5.19 -10.89
N ASP A 146 13.74 -5.73 -11.37
CA ASP A 146 13.78 -6.59 -12.57
C ASP A 146 12.87 -7.83 -12.47
N THR A 147 12.58 -8.28 -11.25
CA THR A 147 11.67 -9.41 -10.98
C THR A 147 10.20 -9.06 -11.20
N VAL A 148 9.86 -7.78 -11.32
CA VAL A 148 8.49 -7.28 -11.40
C VAL A 148 8.18 -6.75 -12.80
N LYS A 149 7.24 -7.41 -13.46
CA LYS A 149 6.73 -6.96 -14.76
C LYS A 149 5.85 -5.73 -14.60
N ALA A 150 6.06 -4.75 -15.48
CA ALA A 150 5.28 -3.52 -15.54
C ALA A 150 3.77 -3.76 -15.73
N GLY A 151 2.97 -2.77 -15.29
CA GLY A 151 1.52 -2.69 -15.55
C GLY A 151 0.63 -3.40 -14.54
N ARG A 152 1.18 -3.96 -13.45
CA ARG A 152 0.41 -4.65 -12.40
C ARG A 152 0.62 -4.12 -10.99
N TYR A 153 1.77 -3.52 -10.76
CA TYR A 153 2.15 -2.91 -9.49
C TYR A 153 3.06 -1.74 -9.80
N PHE A 154 3.00 -0.71 -8.97
CA PHE A 154 3.61 0.58 -9.22
C PHE A 154 4.29 1.09 -7.94
N ILE A 155 5.38 1.83 -8.13
CA ILE A 155 6.12 2.50 -7.06
C ILE A 155 6.20 3.97 -7.42
N TYR A 156 5.95 4.82 -6.44
CA TYR A 156 6.12 6.26 -6.56
C TYR A 156 6.84 6.79 -5.33
N ARG A 157 7.49 7.94 -5.50
CA ARG A 157 8.02 8.76 -4.42
C ARG A 157 7.29 10.08 -4.39
N ARG A 158 6.90 10.50 -3.19
CA ARG A 158 6.38 11.85 -2.96
C ARG A 158 7.54 12.85 -3.03
N GLU A 159 7.43 13.85 -3.89
CA GLU A 159 8.36 14.99 -3.94
C GLU A 159 8.19 15.93 -2.75
#